data_AF-J2T9B4-F1
#
_entry.id   AF-J2T9B4-F1
#
_cell.length_a   1.000
_cell.length_b   1.000
_cell.length_c   1.000
_cell.angle_alpha   90.00
_cell.angle_beta   90.00
_cell.angle_gamma   90.00
#
_symmetry.space_group_name_H-M   'P 1'
#
loop_
_entity.id
_entity.type
_entity.pdbx_description
1 polymer ?
#
loop_
_entity_poly.entity_id
_entity_poly.type
_entity_poly.pdbx_seq_one_letter_code
_entity_poly.pdbx_strand_id
1 'polypeptide(L)'
;MPGHVILAELDAEYPVSFSRKIVQQVIRGEWGCQGLRVTDDFTMGAACNRGLCDATVRALGARVDLLPIAFDQDKYFDAMHCAQQAAQCGALDLSMLERSSARRLQPFASQ
;
A
#
# COMPACT_ATOMS: atom_id res chain seq x y z
N MET A 1 3.69 10.23 2.50
CA MET A 1 4.38 8.95 2.25
C MET A 1 4.35 8.14 3.53
N PRO A 2 3.44 7.16 3.72
CA PRO A 2 3.43 6.30 4.89
C PRO A 2 4.67 5.38 4.94
N GLY A 3 5.42 5.46 6.04
CA GLY A 3 6.58 4.60 6.31
C GLY A 3 6.23 3.28 6.98
N HIS A 4 7.24 2.43 7.14
CA HIS A 4 7.13 1.09 7.73
C HIS A 4 7.32 1.08 9.25
N VAL A 5 6.68 2.04 9.95
CA VAL A 5 6.78 2.22 11.41
C VAL A 5 5.53 1.69 12.09
N ILE A 6 5.70 0.98 13.21
CA ILE A 6 4.58 0.54 14.07
C ILE A 6 4.27 1.65 15.07
N LEU A 7 3.01 2.10 15.09
CA LEU A 7 2.50 3.05 16.07
C LEU A 7 1.58 2.28 17.02
N ALA A 8 2.15 1.69 18.07
CA ALA A 8 1.47 0.68 18.89
C ALA A 8 0.14 1.14 19.50
N GLU A 9 -0.01 2.42 19.81
CA GLU A 9 -1.26 2.99 20.35
C GLU A 9 -2.38 3.07 19.29
N LEU A 10 -2.03 3.12 18.01
CA LEU A 10 -2.98 3.18 16.90
C LEU A 10 -3.20 1.80 16.26
N ASP A 11 -2.12 1.09 15.96
CA ASP A 11 -2.09 -0.26 15.40
C ASP A 11 -0.78 -0.94 15.80
N ALA A 12 -0.86 -1.86 16.77
CA ALA A 12 0.29 -2.62 17.24
C ALA A 12 0.67 -3.78 16.30
N GLU A 13 -0.23 -4.16 15.39
CA GLU A 13 -0.04 -5.33 14.54
C GLU A 13 0.67 -4.92 13.25
N TYR A 14 0.24 -3.82 12.62
CA TYR A 14 0.72 -3.41 11.30
C TYR A 14 1.44 -2.07 11.31
N PRO A 15 2.54 -1.95 10.54
CA PRO A 15 3.13 -0.64 10.30
C PRO A 15 2.15 0.26 9.54
N VAL A 16 2.36 1.58 9.63
CA VAL A 16 1.48 2.59 9.01
C VAL A 16 1.23 2.32 7.53
N SER A 17 2.23 1.88 6.77
CA SER A 17 2.12 1.50 5.35
C SER A 17 1.10 0.39 5.06
N PHE A 18 0.81 -0.49 6.01
CA PHE A 18 -0.07 -1.66 5.86
C PHE A 18 -1.38 -1.51 6.65
N SER A 19 -1.40 -0.59 7.61
CA SER A 19 -2.55 -0.38 8.48
C SER A 19 -3.68 0.35 7.75
N ARG A 20 -4.72 -0.40 7.36
CA ARG A 20 -5.94 0.20 6.83
C ARG A 20 -6.57 1.18 7.82
N LYS A 21 -6.47 0.90 9.13
CA LYS A 21 -6.97 1.79 10.19
C LYS A 21 -6.27 3.14 10.11
N ILE A 22 -4.95 3.17 10.16
CA ILE A 22 -4.20 4.44 10.14
C ILE A 22 -4.34 5.15 8.79
N VAL A 23 -4.20 4.43 7.67
CA VAL A 23 -4.28 5.05 6.33
C VAL A 23 -5.66 5.62 6.02
N GLN A 24 -6.74 4.91 6.38
CA GLN A 24 -8.10 5.37 6.07
C GLN A 24 -8.68 6.30 7.12
N GLN A 25 -8.55 5.97 8.40
CA GLN A 25 -9.25 6.70 9.46
C GLN A 25 -8.47 7.95 9.85
N VAL A 26 -7.14 7.84 10.03
CA VAL A 26 -6.31 8.96 10.46
C VAL A 26 -5.87 9.81 9.27
N ILE A 27 -5.07 9.24 8.36
CA ILE A 27 -4.46 10.02 7.27
C ILE A 27 -5.53 10.57 6.30
N ARG A 28 -6.45 9.71 5.85
CA ARG A 28 -7.48 10.11 4.88
C ARG A 28 -8.70 10.77 5.53
N GLY A 29 -9.10 10.29 6.71
CA GLY A 29 -10.27 10.76 7.45
C GLY A 29 -9.95 12.02 8.24
N GLU A 30 -9.33 11.86 9.40
CA GLU A 30 -9.07 12.95 10.36
C GLU A 30 -8.19 14.06 9.78
N TRP A 31 -7.07 13.69 9.15
CA TRP A 31 -6.13 14.67 8.58
C TRP A 31 -6.54 15.15 7.20
N GLY A 32 -7.56 14.53 6.60
CA GLY A 32 -8.11 14.94 5.31
C GLY A 32 -7.12 14.86 4.13
N CYS A 33 -6.02 14.11 4.22
CA CYS A 33 -5.03 14.04 3.15
C CYS A 33 -5.57 13.27 1.92
N GLN A 34 -6.01 14.01 0.89
CA GLN A 34 -6.71 13.44 -0.27
C GLN A 34 -5.79 13.03 -1.44
N GLY A 35 -4.51 13.41 -1.40
CA GLY A 35 -3.52 13.16 -2.45
C GLY A 35 -3.10 11.69 -2.60
N LEU A 36 -2.05 11.47 -3.38
CA LEU A 36 -1.42 10.17 -3.56
C LEU A 36 -0.79 9.68 -2.26
N ARG A 37 -0.99 8.40 -1.95
CA ARG A 37 -0.30 7.69 -0.87
C ARG A 37 0.70 6.73 -1.49
N VAL A 38 1.95 7.14 -1.43
CA VAL A 38 3.11 6.37 -1.85
C VAL A 38 3.79 5.85 -0.59
N THR A 39 4.05 4.56 -0.47
CA THR A 39 4.82 4.06 0.69
C THR A 39 6.28 4.51 0.62
N ASP A 40 6.99 4.32 1.73
CA ASP A 40 8.44 4.18 1.68
C ASP A 40 8.84 2.92 0.86
N ASP A 41 10.14 2.71 0.65
CA ASP A 41 10.66 1.59 -0.13
C ASP A 41 10.19 0.24 0.42
N PHE A 42 9.50 -0.51 -0.44
CA PHE A 42 8.87 -1.77 -0.07
C PHE A 42 9.89 -2.90 0.10
N THR A 43 11.13 -2.71 -0.37
CA THR A 43 12.22 -3.65 -0.17
C THR A 43 12.94 -3.48 1.17
N MET A 44 12.59 -2.46 1.96
CA MET A 44 13.09 -2.30 3.33
C MET A 44 12.71 -3.51 4.19
N GLY A 45 13.62 -3.96 5.05
CA GLY A 45 13.39 -5.10 5.95
C GLY A 45 12.16 -4.92 6.86
N ALA A 46 11.82 -3.69 7.24
CA ALA A 46 10.61 -3.38 8.01
C ALA A 46 9.30 -3.72 7.27
N ALA A 47 9.33 -3.76 5.94
CA ALA A 47 8.26 -4.24 5.08
C ALA A 47 8.47 -5.71 4.68
N CYS A 48 9.55 -5.98 3.95
CA CYS A 48 9.77 -7.25 3.26
C CYS A 48 9.91 -8.45 4.22
N ASN A 49 10.50 -8.26 5.41
CA ASN A 49 10.67 -9.37 6.38
C ASN A 49 9.35 -9.79 7.04
N ARG A 50 8.25 -9.05 6.81
CA ARG A 50 6.91 -9.42 7.26
C ARG A 50 6.19 -10.36 6.29
N GLY A 51 6.88 -10.78 5.23
CA GLY A 51 6.34 -11.59 4.14
C GLY A 51 5.83 -10.68 3.03
N LEU A 52 6.53 -10.68 1.89
CA LEU A 52 6.26 -9.77 0.80
C LEU A 52 4.82 -9.86 0.28
N CYS A 53 4.28 -11.07 0.09
CA CYS A 53 2.90 -11.23 -0.38
C CYS A 53 1.87 -10.61 0.58
N ASP A 54 1.96 -10.93 1.87
CA ASP A 54 1.05 -10.39 2.88
C ASP A 54 1.20 -8.87 2.97
N ALA A 55 2.43 -8.36 2.98
CA ALA A 55 2.72 -6.93 2.95
C ALA A 55 2.07 -6.26 1.73
N THR A 56 2.26 -6.79 0.52
CA THR A 56 1.70 -6.23 -0.72
C THR A 56 0.18 -6.17 -0.66
N VAL A 57 -0.47 -7.27 -0.31
CA VAL A 57 -1.94 -7.35 -0.24
C VAL A 57 -2.48 -6.38 0.81
N ARG A 58 -1.83 -6.27 1.97
CA ARG A 58 -2.26 -5.35 3.03
C ARG A 58 -2.04 -3.90 2.67
N ALA A 59 -0.90 -3.54 2.10
CA ALA A 59 -0.62 -2.16 1.69
C ALA A 59 -1.65 -1.68 0.66
N LEU A 60 -1.93 -2.51 -0.36
CA LEU A 60 -2.98 -2.23 -1.34
C LEU A 60 -4.37 -2.23 -0.68
N GLY A 61 -4.66 -3.18 0.20
CA GLY A 61 -5.92 -3.24 0.97
C GLY A 61 -6.14 -2.04 1.91
N ALA A 62 -5.07 -1.42 2.40
CA ALA A 62 -5.08 -0.15 3.14
C ALA A 62 -5.36 1.06 2.24
N ARG A 63 -5.43 0.83 0.93
CA ARG A 63 -5.62 1.80 -0.16
C ARG A 63 -4.44 2.76 -0.31
N VAL A 64 -3.23 2.23 -0.17
CA VAL A 64 -2.04 2.86 -0.74
C VAL A 64 -2.15 2.86 -2.27
N ASP A 65 -1.63 3.90 -2.91
CA ASP A 65 -1.71 4.10 -4.36
C ASP A 65 -0.48 3.56 -5.10
N LEU A 66 0.71 3.67 -4.49
CA LEU A 66 1.99 3.30 -5.11
C LEU A 66 2.90 2.61 -4.09
N LEU A 67 3.54 1.52 -4.52
CA LEU A 67 4.53 0.74 -3.76
C LEU A 67 5.89 0.82 -4.47
N PRO A 68 6.79 1.72 -4.06
CA PRO A 68 8.14 1.78 -4.62
C PRO A 68 8.92 0.50 -4.27
N ILE A 69 9.60 -0.08 -5.26
CA ILE A 69 10.53 -1.20 -5.10
C ILE A 69 11.85 -0.69 -5.67
N ALA A 70 12.72 -0.20 -4.80
CA ALA A 70 13.83 0.65 -5.19
C ALA A 70 15.20 -0.04 -5.08
N PHE A 71 15.35 -1.07 -4.24
CA PHE A 71 16.64 -1.73 -4.03
C PHE A 71 16.75 -3.10 -4.72
N ASP A 72 15.77 -3.97 -4.52
CA ASP A 72 15.74 -5.33 -5.08
C ASP A 72 14.64 -5.45 -6.14
N GLN A 73 15.03 -5.44 -7.41
CA GLN A 73 14.11 -5.44 -8.55
C GLN A 73 13.36 -6.76 -8.71
N ASP A 74 13.92 -7.88 -8.25
CA ASP A 74 13.25 -9.18 -8.36
C ASP A 74 11.97 -9.21 -7.51
N LYS A 75 11.96 -8.44 -6.41
CA LYS A 75 10.77 -8.25 -5.55
C LYS A 75 9.60 -7.62 -6.27
N TYR A 76 9.82 -6.92 -7.39
CA TYR A 76 8.74 -6.43 -8.23
C TYR A 76 7.89 -7.58 -8.76
N PHE A 77 8.51 -8.61 -9.33
CA PHE A 77 7.80 -9.75 -9.91
C PHE A 77 7.07 -10.53 -8.83
N ASP A 78 7.70 -10.74 -7.68
CA ASP A 78 7.07 -11.39 -6.54
C ASP A 78 5.83 -10.60 -6.07
N ALA A 79 5.98 -9.29 -5.81
CA ALA A 79 4.88 -8.45 -5.34
C ALA A 79 3.71 -8.40 -6.35
N MET A 80 4.01 -8.28 -7.65
CA MET A 80 3.00 -8.32 -8.70
C MET A 80 2.28 -9.67 -8.75
N HIS A 81 3.02 -10.78 -8.66
CA HIS A 81 2.43 -12.10 -8.60
C HIS A 81 1.48 -12.23 -7.40
N CYS A 82 1.91 -11.81 -6.20
CA CYS A 82 1.09 -11.84 -4.99
C CYS A 82 -0.20 -10.99 -5.16
N ALA A 83 -0.09 -9.78 -5.72
CA ALA A 83 -1.23 -8.90 -5.94
C ALA A 83 -2.24 -9.50 -6.94
N GLN A 84 -1.75 -10.11 -8.02
CA GLN A 84 -2.59 -10.80 -9.01
C GLN A 84 -3.32 -12.00 -8.41
N GLN A 85 -2.61 -12.84 -7.65
CA GLN A 85 -3.23 -13.97 -6.95
C GLN A 85 -4.31 -13.51 -5.97
N ALA A 86 -4.03 -12.47 -5.18
CA ALA A 86 -4.99 -11.90 -4.25
C ALA A 86 -6.23 -11.32 -4.93
N ALA A 87 -6.07 -10.72 -6.12
CA ALA A 87 -7.20 -10.26 -6.91
C ALA A 87 -8.03 -11.43 -7.46
N GLN A 88 -7.38 -12.49 -7.96
CA GLN A 88 -8.04 -13.67 -8.51
C GLN A 88 -8.87 -14.41 -7.45
N CYS A 89 -8.39 -14.48 -6.20
CA CYS A 89 -9.11 -15.14 -5.11
C CYS A 89 -10.07 -14.19 -4.34
N GLY A 90 -10.20 -12.93 -4.75
CA GLY A 90 -11.10 -11.95 -4.13
C GLY A 90 -10.60 -11.35 -2.82
N ALA A 91 -9.36 -11.62 -2.42
CA ALA A 91 -8.73 -10.96 -1.26
C ALA A 91 -8.40 -9.48 -1.53
N LEU A 92 -8.31 -9.08 -2.80
CA LEU A 92 -8.08 -7.72 -3.25
C LEU A 92 -9.18 -7.26 -4.22
N ASP A 93 -9.93 -6.22 -3.86
CA ASP A 93 -10.93 -5.62 -4.76
C ASP A 93 -10.24 -4.71 -5.80
N LEU A 94 -9.95 -5.29 -6.96
CA LEU A 94 -9.27 -4.61 -8.05
C LEU A 94 -10.06 -3.38 -8.53
N SER A 95 -11.38 -3.50 -8.64
CA SER A 95 -12.23 -2.40 -9.11
C SER A 95 -12.23 -1.21 -8.14
N MET A 96 -12.13 -1.47 -6.83
CA MET A 96 -11.95 -0.41 -5.82
C MET A 96 -10.59 0.27 -5.95
N LEU A 97 -9.52 -0.51 -6.15
CA LEU A 97 -8.18 0.03 -6.34
C LEU A 97 -8.13 0.94 -7.57
N GLU A 98 -8.60 0.45 -8.72
CA GLU A 98 -8.64 1.19 -9.98
C GLU A 98 -9.39 2.51 -9.85
N ARG A 99 -10.64 2.48 -9.36
CA ARG A 99 -11.44 3.72 -9.18
C ARG A 99 -10.75 4.73 -8.29
N SER A 100 -10.09 4.24 -7.23
CA SER A 100 -9.47 5.11 -6.25
C SER A 100 -8.17 5.71 -6.80
N SER A 101 -7.29 4.90 -7.37
CA SER A 101 -5.96 5.29 -7.84
C SER A 101 -6.04 6.08 -9.15
N ALA A 102 -6.90 5.68 -10.09
CA ALA A 102 -7.06 6.37 -11.37
C ALA A 102 -7.41 7.85 -11.19
N ARG A 103 -8.35 8.18 -10.29
CA ARG A 103 -8.71 9.57 -9.99
C ARG A 103 -7.51 10.39 -9.49
N ARG A 104 -6.62 9.78 -8.71
CA ARG A 104 -5.45 10.47 -8.13
C ARG A 104 -4.26 10.53 -9.08
N LEU A 105 -4.15 9.56 -9.99
CA LEU A 105 -3.08 9.49 -10.99
C LEU A 105 -3.41 10.28 -12.26
N GLN A 106 -4.69 10.55 -12.56
CA GLN A 106 -5.14 11.31 -13.73
C GLN A 106 -4.35 12.61 -14.00
N PRO A 107 -4.07 13.47 -13.01
CA PRO A 107 -3.32 14.71 -13.23
C PRO A 107 -1.88 14.52 -13.74
N PHE A 108 -1.32 13.32 -13.59
CA PHE A 108 0.04 12.97 -14.00
C PHE A 108 0.09 12.24 -15.35
N ALA A 109 -1.05 11.76 -15.86
CA ALA A 109 -1.12 11.08 -17.16
C ALA A 109 -1.29 12.04 -18.34
N SER A 110 -1.53 13.34 -18.07
CA SER A 110 -1.79 14.38 -19.07
C SER A 110 -0.63 15.37 -19.23
N GLN A 111 0.53 15.06 -18.65
CA GLN A 111 1.79 15.80 -18.77
C GLN A 111 2.78 14.99 -19.57
#